data_AF-T0V5B5-F1
#
_entry.id   AF-T0V5B5-F1
#
_cell.length_a   1.000
_cell.length_b   1.000
_cell.length_c   1.000
_cell.angle_alpha   90.00
_cell.angle_beta   90.00
_cell.angle_gamma   90.00
#
_symmetry.space_group_name_H-M   'P 1'
#
loop_
_entity.id
_entity.type
_entity.pdbx_description
1 polymer ?
#
loop_
_entity_poly.entity_id
_entity_poly.type
_entity_poly.pdbx_seq_one_letter_code
_entity_poly.pdbx_strand_id
1 'polypeptide(L)'
;MSSHNRKSTGSRKKLIAGISALVIAALAIFLGFQYMSPTASSSNGIKSALTTKKASTYKVSDEEKSYLKNKFDGLTATNPDTIAYVYAPGTKLDEPVVQTTDNSTYLNKTFDGGNVPYLGTVFMDTDNKKDFSDRLTWLFGHARGSKVADSRMFNDVNYYSDQSFFDKHKYVVIETPQRKYYYEALAMVIVPEDTAFYRTSFENDKDFKQQLDIIYDHASVKTRI
;
A
#
# COMPACT_ATOMS: atom_id res chain seq x y z
N MET A 1 -11.96 -37.06 -75.18
CA MET A 1 -12.22 -37.32 -73.75
C MET A 1 -10.94 -37.10 -72.95
N SER A 2 -11.10 -36.31 -71.88
CA SER A 2 -10.25 -36.15 -70.68
C SER A 2 -8.79 -35.70 -70.79
N SER A 3 -8.55 -34.47 -70.30
CA SER A 3 -7.24 -33.97 -69.89
C SER A 3 -6.86 -34.50 -68.51
N HIS A 4 -5.57 -34.72 -68.27
CA HIS A 4 -5.04 -34.92 -66.92
C HIS A 4 -4.10 -33.79 -66.56
N ASN A 5 -4.54 -33.01 -65.57
CA ASN A 5 -3.89 -31.82 -65.04
C ASN A 5 -3.00 -32.21 -63.83
N ARG A 6 -1.76 -31.72 -63.86
CA ARG A 6 -0.68 -32.01 -62.91
C ARG A 6 -0.87 -31.16 -61.65
N LYS A 7 -1.19 -31.75 -60.49
CA LYS A 7 -1.33 -30.99 -59.22
C LYS A 7 -0.04 -30.98 -58.38
N SER A 8 0.31 -29.76 -57.99
CA SER A 8 1.43 -29.28 -57.19
C SER A 8 1.59 -29.98 -55.83
N THR A 9 2.73 -30.65 -55.63
CA THR A 9 3.19 -31.29 -54.39
C THR A 9 4.12 -30.39 -53.55
N GLY A 10 4.42 -29.17 -54.00
CA GLY A 10 5.38 -28.27 -53.35
C GLY A 10 4.83 -27.47 -52.17
N SER A 11 3.53 -27.19 -52.13
CA SER A 11 2.94 -26.28 -51.13
C SER A 11 2.70 -26.94 -49.76
N ARG A 12 2.42 -28.25 -49.70
CA ARG A 12 2.13 -28.94 -48.43
C ARG A 12 3.37 -29.18 -47.58
N LYS A 13 4.54 -29.40 -48.20
CA LYS A 13 5.81 -29.58 -47.47
C LYS A 13 6.27 -28.30 -46.75
N LYS A 14 6.02 -27.13 -47.34
CA LYS A 14 6.32 -25.82 -46.72
C LYS A 14 5.40 -25.50 -45.54
N LEU A 15 4.12 -25.90 -45.62
CA LEU A 15 3.15 -25.69 -44.54
C LEU A 15 3.46 -26.55 -43.31
N ILE A 16 3.80 -27.83 -43.53
CA ILE A 16 4.14 -28.77 -42.44
C ILE A 16 5.45 -28.35 -41.75
N ALA A 17 6.47 -27.96 -42.51
CA ALA A 17 7.73 -27.48 -41.94
C ALA A 17 7.56 -26.20 -41.10
N GLY A 18 6.68 -25.28 -41.52
CA GLY A 18 6.37 -24.05 -40.77
C GLY A 18 5.67 -24.31 -39.44
N ILE A 19 4.73 -25.28 -39.40
CA ILE A 19 4.02 -25.65 -38.17
C ILE A 19 4.96 -26.37 -37.20
N SER A 20 5.82 -27.27 -37.69
CA SER A 20 6.82 -27.96 -36.85
C SER A 20 7.82 -26.99 -36.21
N ALA A 21 8.26 -25.96 -36.93
CA ALA A 21 9.17 -24.94 -36.40
C ALA A 21 8.52 -24.10 -35.28
N LEU A 22 7.23 -23.76 -35.40
CA LEU A 22 6.50 -23.00 -34.38
C LEU A 22 6.29 -23.79 -33.08
N VAL A 23 6.02 -25.09 -33.18
CA VAL A 23 5.86 -25.96 -32.00
C VAL A 23 7.19 -26.13 -31.25
N ILE A 24 8.31 -26.26 -31.96
CA ILE A 24 9.65 -26.35 -31.37
C ILE A 24 10.04 -25.03 -30.68
N ALA A 25 9.73 -23.88 -31.28
CA ALA A 25 9.97 -22.57 -30.66
C ALA A 25 9.14 -22.38 -29.38
N ALA A 26 7.87 -22.78 -29.38
CA ALA A 26 7.01 -22.70 -28.19
C ALA A 26 7.50 -23.62 -27.04
N LEU A 27 7.99 -24.82 -27.37
CA LEU A 27 8.59 -25.74 -26.39
C LEU A 27 9.91 -25.22 -25.82
N ALA A 28 10.76 -24.58 -26.64
CA ALA A 28 12.00 -23.97 -26.17
C ALA A 28 11.75 -22.77 -25.24
N ILE A 29 10.70 -21.98 -25.50
CA ILE A 29 10.29 -20.87 -24.62
C ILE A 29 9.72 -21.41 -23.31
N PHE A 30 8.89 -22.46 -23.35
CA PHE A 30 8.32 -23.07 -22.15
C PHE A 30 9.38 -23.73 -21.26
N LEU A 31 10.33 -24.44 -21.86
CA LEU A 31 11.46 -25.05 -21.13
C LEU A 31 12.45 -23.99 -20.64
N GLY A 32 12.69 -22.93 -21.41
CA GLY A 32 13.46 -21.77 -20.99
C GLY A 32 12.84 -21.07 -19.78
N PHE A 33 11.51 -20.92 -19.75
CA PHE A 33 10.78 -20.38 -18.60
C PHE A 33 10.89 -21.27 -17.35
N GLN A 34 10.89 -22.59 -17.50
CA GLN A 34 11.04 -23.52 -16.37
C GLN A 34 12.48 -23.54 -15.81
N TYR A 35 13.50 -23.34 -16.64
CA TYR A 35 14.90 -23.26 -16.20
C TYR A 35 15.36 -21.87 -15.75
N MET A 36 14.54 -20.82 -15.97
CA MET A 36 14.77 -19.47 -15.45
C MET A 36 13.95 -19.13 -14.19
N SER A 37 13.37 -20.15 -13.54
CA SER A 37 12.75 -19.99 -12.23
C SER A 37 13.84 -20.07 -11.15
N PRO A 38 14.10 -19.01 -10.37
CA PRO A 38 15.07 -19.07 -9.29
C PRO A 38 14.60 -20.11 -8.27
N THR A 39 15.42 -21.11 -8.02
CA THR A 39 15.22 -22.07 -6.93
C THR A 39 15.07 -21.30 -5.62
N ALA A 40 13.93 -21.48 -4.97
CA ALA A 40 13.64 -20.93 -3.66
C ALA A 40 14.69 -21.39 -2.64
N SER A 41 15.56 -20.47 -2.22
CA SER A 41 16.34 -20.62 -0.99
C SER A 41 15.61 -19.89 0.13
N SER A 42 15.12 -20.71 1.06
CA SER A 42 14.54 -20.33 2.34
C SER A 42 15.53 -19.52 3.21
N SER A 43 14.95 -18.74 4.13
CA SER A 43 15.55 -17.91 5.17
C SER A 43 16.23 -16.60 4.72
N ASN A 44 15.44 -15.52 4.58
CA ASN A 44 15.90 -14.11 4.77
C ASN A 44 14.75 -13.08 4.71
N GLY A 45 13.54 -13.44 5.16
CA GLY A 45 12.30 -12.71 4.89
C GLY A 45 12.21 -11.26 5.36
N ILE A 46 13.16 -10.70 6.12
CA ILE A 46 13.09 -9.29 6.58
C ILE A 46 14.38 -8.50 6.30
N LYS A 47 15.47 -9.15 5.87
CA LYS A 47 16.70 -8.43 5.50
C LYS A 47 16.57 -7.65 4.19
N SER A 48 15.70 -8.10 3.28
CA SER A 48 15.55 -7.46 1.95
C SER A 48 14.58 -6.27 1.96
N ALA A 49 13.59 -6.22 2.86
CA ALA A 49 12.74 -5.03 3.02
C ALA A 49 13.44 -3.88 3.78
N LEU A 50 14.47 -4.20 4.57
CA LEU A 50 15.26 -3.24 5.35
C LEU A 50 16.56 -2.81 4.67
N THR A 51 16.76 -3.11 3.38
CA THR A 51 17.83 -2.42 2.64
C THR A 51 17.48 -0.94 2.56
N THR A 52 18.01 -0.17 3.50
CA THR A 52 18.13 1.28 3.43
C THR A 52 18.83 1.60 2.12
N LYS A 53 18.05 1.82 1.05
CA LYS A 53 18.54 2.55 -0.12
C LYS A 53 19.14 3.82 0.44
N LYS A 54 20.46 3.97 0.25
CA LYS A 54 21.25 5.13 0.66
C LYS A 54 20.41 6.38 0.45
N ALA A 55 19.95 6.99 1.54
CA ALA A 55 19.00 8.07 1.50
C ALA A 55 19.58 9.20 0.65
N SER A 56 19.02 9.41 -0.55
CA SER A 56 19.05 10.73 -1.16
C SER A 56 18.55 11.70 -0.09
N THR A 57 19.34 12.70 0.26
CA THR A 57 18.92 13.72 1.23
C THR A 57 17.69 14.42 0.65
N TYR A 58 16.51 13.98 1.08
CA TYR A 58 15.25 14.56 0.66
C TYR A 58 15.24 16.04 1.06
N LYS A 59 15.11 16.91 0.05
CA LYS A 59 15.03 18.35 0.20
C LYS A 59 13.65 18.78 -0.27
N VAL A 60 12.89 19.42 0.62
CA VAL A 60 11.58 20.00 0.29
C VAL A 60 11.80 21.18 -0.66
N SER A 61 11.23 21.10 -1.86
CA SER A 61 11.32 22.18 -2.85
C SER A 61 10.45 23.37 -2.44
N ASP A 62 10.66 24.54 -3.03
CA ASP A 62 9.85 25.71 -2.71
C ASP A 62 8.41 25.56 -3.21
N GLU A 63 8.21 24.86 -4.33
CA GLU A 63 6.88 24.51 -4.85
C GLU A 63 6.13 23.60 -3.87
N GLU A 64 6.82 22.60 -3.31
CA GLU A 64 6.22 21.72 -2.30
C GLU A 64 5.85 22.50 -1.04
N LYS A 65 6.71 23.39 -0.55
CA LYS A 65 6.40 24.25 0.61
C LYS A 65 5.16 25.11 0.35
N SER A 66 5.08 25.76 -0.82
CA SER A 66 3.94 26.59 -1.19
C SER A 66 2.65 25.77 -1.30
N TYR A 67 2.72 24.58 -1.90
CA TYR A 67 1.58 23.66 -1.97
C TYR A 67 1.09 23.26 -0.57
N LEU A 68 2.00 22.78 0.28
CA LEU A 68 1.65 22.33 1.63
C LEU A 68 1.10 23.49 2.46
N LYS A 69 1.73 24.67 2.40
CA LYS A 69 1.23 25.85 3.11
C LYS A 69 -0.22 26.17 2.73
N ASN A 70 -0.52 26.27 1.42
CA ASN A 70 -1.87 26.60 0.97
C ASN A 70 -2.90 25.54 1.39
N LYS A 71 -2.54 24.25 1.32
CA LYS A 71 -3.42 23.16 1.74
C LYS A 71 -3.70 23.21 3.24
N PHE A 72 -2.66 23.34 4.06
CA PHE A 72 -2.79 23.33 5.52
C PHE A 72 -3.38 24.62 6.08
N ASP A 73 -3.22 25.77 5.42
CA ASP A 73 -3.92 27.01 5.80
C ASP A 73 -5.44 26.80 5.74
N GLY A 74 -5.96 26.18 4.67
CA GLY A 74 -7.39 25.89 4.52
C GLY A 74 -7.90 24.83 5.51
N LEU A 75 -7.14 23.76 5.72
CA LEU A 75 -7.50 22.71 6.68
C LEU A 75 -7.50 23.25 8.12
N THR A 76 -6.47 24.00 8.51
CA THR A 76 -6.35 24.60 9.85
C THR A 76 -7.45 25.63 10.10
N ALA A 77 -7.84 26.39 9.07
CA ALA A 77 -8.96 27.34 9.18
C ALA A 77 -10.30 26.63 9.44
N THR A 78 -10.47 25.39 8.93
CA THR A 78 -11.65 24.57 9.19
C THR A 78 -11.58 23.89 10.55
N ASN A 79 -10.41 23.31 10.87
CA ASN A 79 -10.17 22.62 12.12
C ASN A 79 -8.73 22.86 12.63
N PRO A 80 -8.56 23.57 13.76
CA PRO A 80 -7.25 23.88 14.30
C PRO A 80 -6.47 22.66 14.83
N ASP A 81 -7.12 21.51 15.00
CA ASP A 81 -6.49 20.26 15.42
C ASP A 81 -5.82 19.51 14.26
N THR A 82 -5.84 20.06 13.04
CA THR A 82 -5.20 19.47 11.85
C THR A 82 -3.69 19.33 12.04
N ILE A 83 -3.16 18.14 11.77
CA ILE A 83 -1.72 17.86 11.85
C ILE A 83 -1.15 17.27 10.57
N ALA A 84 -1.97 16.60 9.77
CA ALA A 84 -1.53 15.94 8.55
C ALA A 84 -2.68 15.70 7.59
N TYR A 85 -2.35 15.08 6.46
CA TYR A 85 -3.29 14.62 5.47
C TYR A 85 -2.82 13.27 4.94
N VAL A 86 -3.70 12.27 4.88
CA VAL A 86 -3.38 10.90 4.44
C VAL A 86 -4.14 10.54 3.18
N TYR A 87 -3.43 9.98 2.21
CA TYR A 87 -4.05 9.41 1.02
C TYR A 87 -3.26 8.23 0.49
N ALA A 88 -3.90 7.39 -0.33
CA ALA A 88 -3.23 6.30 -1.03
C ALA A 88 -3.45 6.45 -2.56
N PRO A 89 -2.39 6.67 -3.35
CA PRO A 89 -2.52 6.85 -4.80
C PRO A 89 -3.28 5.69 -5.49
N GLY A 90 -4.27 6.06 -6.28
CA GLY A 90 -5.11 5.12 -7.03
C GLY A 90 -6.24 4.48 -6.21
N THR A 91 -6.43 4.87 -4.95
CA THR A 91 -7.62 4.54 -4.14
C THR A 91 -8.47 5.78 -3.92
N LYS A 92 -9.54 5.69 -3.12
CA LYS A 92 -10.35 6.83 -2.68
C LYS A 92 -10.07 7.22 -1.22
N LEU A 93 -9.03 6.66 -0.60
CA LEU A 93 -8.54 7.14 0.70
C LEU A 93 -7.92 8.53 0.52
N ASP A 94 -8.55 9.55 1.10
CA ASP A 94 -8.19 10.96 0.91
C ASP A 94 -8.73 11.79 2.10
N GLU A 95 -8.01 11.81 3.22
CA GLU A 95 -8.55 12.26 4.51
C GLU A 95 -7.62 13.23 5.27
N PRO A 96 -8.16 14.30 5.89
CA PRO A 96 -7.40 15.08 6.86
C PRO A 96 -7.16 14.27 8.13
N VAL A 97 -6.02 14.51 8.77
CA VAL A 97 -5.63 13.88 10.04
C VAL A 97 -5.57 14.94 11.12
N VAL A 98 -6.30 14.71 12.20
CA VAL A 98 -6.33 15.59 13.39
C VAL A 98 -5.68 14.90 14.59
N GLN A 99 -5.31 15.68 15.61
CA GLN A 99 -4.88 15.11 16.89
C GLN A 99 -5.25 16.06 18.04
N THR A 100 -5.81 15.49 19.10
CA THR A 100 -6.10 16.17 20.37
C THR A 100 -5.39 15.46 21.52
N THR A 101 -5.78 15.74 22.77
CA THR A 101 -5.19 15.19 24.00
C THR A 101 -5.82 13.87 24.47
N ASP A 102 -6.66 13.26 23.63
CA ASP A 102 -7.34 11.99 23.90
C ASP A 102 -7.70 11.27 22.58
N ASN A 103 -8.02 9.98 22.67
CA ASN A 103 -8.35 9.12 21.52
C ASN A 103 -9.87 8.97 21.28
N SER A 104 -10.70 9.77 21.95
CA SER A 104 -12.15 9.60 21.99
C SER A 104 -12.92 10.71 21.28
N THR A 105 -12.40 11.94 21.31
CA THR A 105 -13.05 13.14 20.78
C THR A 105 -13.42 12.99 19.30
N TYR A 106 -12.49 12.50 18.48
CA TYR A 106 -12.68 12.39 17.02
C TYR A 106 -13.27 11.06 16.56
N LEU A 107 -13.63 10.16 17.48
CA LEU A 107 -14.41 8.97 17.13
C LEU A 107 -15.75 9.34 16.51
N ASN A 108 -16.41 10.37 17.04
CA ASN A 108 -17.76 10.77 16.60
C ASN A 108 -17.82 12.21 16.07
N LYS A 109 -16.78 13.01 16.28
CA LYS A 109 -16.72 14.40 15.81
C LYS A 109 -16.22 14.46 14.37
N THR A 110 -17.00 15.07 13.48
CA THR A 110 -16.60 15.31 12.08
C THR A 110 -15.58 16.43 11.98
N PHE A 111 -14.86 16.51 10.87
CA PHE A 111 -13.75 17.44 10.70
C PHE A 111 -14.19 18.91 10.87
N ASP A 112 -15.39 19.26 10.42
CA ASP A 112 -16.02 20.57 10.54
C ASP A 112 -16.73 20.83 11.90
N GLY A 113 -16.61 19.89 12.85
CA GLY A 113 -17.13 20.05 14.22
C GLY A 113 -18.53 19.50 14.46
N GLY A 114 -19.17 18.89 13.46
CA GLY A 114 -20.40 18.11 13.65
C GLY A 114 -20.19 16.84 14.48
N ASN A 115 -21.29 16.14 14.80
CA ASN A 115 -21.23 14.87 15.53
C ASN A 115 -22.02 13.79 14.77
N VAL A 116 -21.31 12.82 14.23
CA VAL A 116 -21.85 11.68 13.49
C VAL A 116 -21.16 10.40 13.99
N PRO A 117 -21.84 9.58 14.82
CA PRO A 117 -21.26 8.43 15.55
C PRO A 117 -20.57 7.33 14.74
N TYR A 118 -20.63 7.39 13.40
CA TYR A 118 -20.03 6.39 12.52
C TYR A 118 -19.09 6.99 11.47
N LEU A 119 -18.89 8.32 11.49
CA LEU A 119 -17.95 8.99 10.58
C LEU A 119 -16.75 9.50 11.35
N GLY A 120 -16.96 10.30 12.39
CA GLY A 120 -15.84 10.93 13.07
C GLY A 120 -14.91 11.67 12.11
N THR A 121 -13.62 11.65 12.42
CA THR A 121 -12.51 12.14 11.60
C THR A 121 -11.34 11.19 11.73
N VAL A 122 -10.46 11.07 10.74
CA VAL A 122 -9.20 10.33 10.93
C VAL A 122 -8.33 11.09 11.94
N PHE A 123 -7.87 10.41 12.99
CA PHE A 123 -7.08 11.03 14.06
C PHE A 123 -5.83 10.22 14.40
N MET A 124 -4.77 10.91 14.83
CA MET A 124 -3.56 10.30 15.36
C MET A 124 -3.74 9.99 16.85
N ASP A 125 -3.11 8.91 17.31
CA ASP A 125 -3.02 8.59 18.74
C ASP A 125 -2.43 9.75 19.55
N THR A 126 -2.96 10.01 20.74
CA THR A 126 -2.52 11.13 21.60
C THR A 126 -1.07 11.05 22.10
N ASP A 127 -0.46 9.86 22.19
CA ASP A 127 0.93 9.70 22.65
C ASP A 127 1.94 9.86 21.50
N ASN A 128 1.47 9.81 20.24
CA ASN A 128 2.32 10.01 19.08
C ASN A 128 2.68 11.50 18.84
N LYS A 129 3.87 11.74 18.29
CA LYS A 129 4.37 13.05 17.92
C LYS A 129 3.81 13.50 16.58
N LYS A 130 3.27 14.72 16.54
CA LYS A 130 2.69 15.38 15.35
C LYS A 130 3.62 15.46 14.14
N ASP A 131 4.93 15.35 14.36
CA ASP A 131 5.95 15.45 13.32
C ASP A 131 6.28 14.10 12.63
N PHE A 132 5.61 13.01 13.04
CA PHE A 132 5.82 11.64 12.54
C PHE A 132 7.24 11.12 12.78
N SER A 133 7.92 11.60 13.82
CA SER A 133 9.28 11.14 14.18
C SER A 133 9.32 9.87 15.05
N ASP A 134 8.17 9.35 15.47
CA ASP A 134 8.11 8.08 16.20
C ASP A 134 8.48 6.88 15.33
N ARG A 135 8.87 5.78 15.97
CA ARG A 135 9.12 4.51 15.28
C ARG A 135 7.85 3.90 14.69
N LEU A 136 6.73 4.10 15.39
CA LEU A 136 5.40 3.66 14.98
C LEU A 136 4.39 4.74 15.33
N THR A 137 3.67 5.22 14.31
CA THR A 137 2.62 6.22 14.45
C THR A 137 1.28 5.58 14.13
N TRP A 138 0.32 5.71 15.04
CA TRP A 138 -1.03 5.19 14.88
C TRP A 138 -1.96 6.26 14.35
N LEU A 139 -2.64 5.94 13.26
CA LEU A 139 -3.79 6.68 12.76
C LEU A 139 -5.03 5.79 12.92
N PHE A 140 -6.11 6.37 13.41
CA PHE A 140 -7.39 5.72 13.60
C PHE A 140 -8.44 6.38 12.70
N GLY A 141 -9.36 5.58 12.19
CA GLY A 141 -10.48 6.05 11.38
C GLY A 141 -11.50 4.94 11.22
N HIS A 142 -12.78 5.31 11.10
CA HIS A 142 -13.85 4.34 10.93
C HIS A 142 -13.71 3.58 9.60
N ALA A 143 -13.94 2.27 9.65
CA ALA A 143 -13.93 1.38 8.50
C ALA A 143 -15.25 0.59 8.43
N ARG A 144 -16.31 1.24 7.95
CA ARG A 144 -17.71 0.76 8.03
C ARG A 144 -18.10 -0.39 7.09
N GLY A 145 -17.13 -0.92 6.35
CA GLY A 145 -17.30 -2.02 5.40
C GLY A 145 -17.66 -1.57 3.99
N SER A 146 -17.34 -2.42 3.02
CA SER A 146 -17.44 -2.16 1.58
C SER A 146 -18.84 -2.32 0.96
N LYS A 147 -19.85 -2.66 1.76
CA LYS A 147 -21.23 -2.91 1.27
C LYS A 147 -22.03 -1.64 0.98
N VAL A 148 -21.56 -0.49 1.47
CA VAL A 148 -22.12 0.82 1.16
C VAL A 148 -21.13 1.55 0.25
N ALA A 149 -21.61 2.19 -0.80
CA ALA A 149 -20.79 3.00 -1.69
C ALA A 149 -20.33 4.29 -0.98
N ASP A 150 -19.36 4.15 -0.08
CA ASP A 150 -18.79 5.20 0.73
C ASP A 150 -17.29 4.93 0.89
N SER A 151 -16.47 5.95 0.66
CA SER A 151 -15.00 5.83 0.75
C SER A 151 -14.39 6.72 1.83
N ARG A 152 -15.24 7.40 2.61
CA ARG A 152 -14.79 8.27 3.69
C ARG A 152 -14.09 7.48 4.79
N MET A 153 -13.22 8.17 5.50
CA MET A 153 -12.37 7.67 6.58
C MET A 153 -11.49 6.53 6.08
N PHE A 154 -11.34 5.47 6.86
CA PHE A 154 -10.53 4.31 6.50
C PHE A 154 -11.35 3.21 5.84
N ASN A 155 -12.51 3.52 5.26
CA ASN A 155 -13.33 2.49 4.62
C ASN A 155 -12.61 1.81 3.44
N ASP A 156 -11.84 2.59 2.68
CA ASP A 156 -11.02 2.07 1.57
C ASP A 156 -9.82 1.21 2.04
N VAL A 157 -9.41 1.32 3.32
CA VAL A 157 -8.36 0.45 3.89
C VAL A 157 -8.83 -1.01 3.92
N ASN A 158 -10.13 -1.27 4.00
CA ASN A 158 -10.67 -2.63 3.94
C ASN A 158 -10.29 -3.38 2.66
N TYR A 159 -10.10 -2.70 1.52
CA TYR A 159 -9.73 -3.34 0.26
C TYR A 159 -8.29 -3.89 0.27
N TYR A 160 -7.42 -3.42 1.17
CA TYR A 160 -6.07 -3.98 1.35
C TYR A 160 -6.08 -5.41 1.93
N SER A 161 -7.24 -5.93 2.34
CA SER A 161 -7.39 -7.35 2.69
C SER A 161 -7.44 -8.28 1.47
N ASP A 162 -7.47 -7.73 0.25
CA ASP A 162 -7.24 -8.47 -1.00
C ASP A 162 -5.80 -8.25 -1.49
N GLN A 163 -5.08 -9.34 -1.76
CA GLN A 163 -3.68 -9.28 -2.16
C GLN A 163 -3.47 -8.56 -3.51
N SER A 164 -4.40 -8.69 -4.46
CA SER A 164 -4.26 -8.05 -5.78
C SER A 164 -4.43 -6.54 -5.67
N PHE A 165 -5.37 -6.09 -4.84
CA PHE A 165 -5.54 -4.67 -4.51
C PHE A 165 -4.30 -4.13 -3.79
N PHE A 166 -3.84 -4.84 -2.75
CA PHE A 166 -2.63 -4.48 -2.00
C PHE A 166 -1.41 -4.33 -2.93
N ASP A 167 -1.17 -5.30 -3.81
CA ASP A 167 -0.02 -5.28 -4.74
C ASP A 167 -0.07 -4.12 -5.75
N LYS A 168 -1.27 -3.63 -6.07
CA LYS A 168 -1.47 -2.50 -6.99
C LYS A 168 -1.35 -1.14 -6.30
N HIS A 169 -1.64 -1.06 -5.01
CA HIS A 169 -1.73 0.18 -4.23
C HIS A 169 -0.75 0.18 -3.06
N LYS A 170 0.54 -0.01 -3.32
CA LYS A 170 1.55 -0.25 -2.28
C LYS A 170 1.93 0.96 -1.43
N TYR A 171 1.56 2.17 -1.84
CA TYR A 171 2.03 3.38 -1.20
C TYR A 171 0.90 4.12 -0.48
N VAL A 172 1.20 4.56 0.74
CA VAL A 172 0.41 5.52 1.50
C VAL A 172 1.25 6.78 1.68
N VAL A 173 0.67 7.92 1.38
CA VAL A 173 1.33 9.22 1.49
C VAL A 173 0.75 9.97 2.68
N ILE A 174 1.65 10.45 3.53
CA ILE A 174 1.32 11.40 4.59
C ILE A 174 1.91 12.75 4.19
N GLU A 175 1.08 13.77 4.13
CA GLU A 175 1.51 15.16 4.01
C GLU A 175 1.42 15.80 5.39
N THR A 176 2.46 16.51 5.80
CA THR A 176 2.43 17.43 6.95
C THR A 176 2.60 18.86 6.42
N PRO A 177 2.41 19.89 7.25
CA PRO A 177 2.68 21.26 6.81
C PRO A 177 4.13 21.48 6.34
N GLN A 178 5.06 20.59 6.71
CA GLN A 178 6.49 20.73 6.42
C GLN A 178 6.96 19.91 5.22
N ARG A 179 6.42 18.71 5.00
CA ARG A 179 6.91 17.76 3.99
C ARG A 179 5.93 16.64 3.68
N LYS A 180 6.25 15.86 2.65
CA LYS A 180 5.61 14.57 2.36
C LYS A 180 6.45 13.39 2.88
N TYR A 181 5.76 12.36 3.33
CA TYR A 181 6.29 11.05 3.68
C TYR A 181 5.62 10.01 2.78
N TYR A 182 6.41 9.11 2.21
CA TYR A 182 5.94 8.00 1.39
C TYR A 182 6.21 6.71 2.15
N TYR A 183 5.15 6.05 2.58
CA TYR A 183 5.20 4.75 3.26
C TYR A 183 4.85 3.67 2.25
N GLU A 184 5.63 2.58 2.26
CA GLU A 184 5.29 1.37 1.54
C GLU A 184 4.56 0.42 2.50
N ALA A 185 3.38 -0.05 2.09
CA ALA A 185 2.58 -0.98 2.86
C ALA A 185 3.36 -2.29 3.06
N LEU A 186 3.56 -2.67 4.32
CA LEU A 186 4.25 -3.91 4.66
C LEU A 186 3.28 -5.10 4.69
N ALA A 187 2.16 -4.93 5.38
CA ALA A 187 1.21 -5.99 5.69
C ALA A 187 -0.17 -5.41 6.01
N MET A 188 -1.21 -6.21 5.79
CA MET A 188 -2.58 -5.98 6.29
C MET A 188 -2.93 -7.09 7.27
N VAL A 189 -3.34 -6.72 8.48
CA VAL A 189 -3.75 -7.66 9.53
C VAL A 189 -5.09 -7.24 10.11
N ILE A 190 -6.01 -8.19 10.19
CA ILE A 190 -7.28 -8.03 10.92
C ILE A 190 -7.06 -8.57 12.32
N VAL A 191 -7.34 -7.75 13.33
CA VAL A 191 -7.05 -8.01 14.74
C VAL A 191 -8.29 -7.74 15.61
N PRO A 192 -8.41 -8.40 16.78
CA PRO A 192 -9.41 -7.99 17.77
C PRO A 192 -9.06 -6.63 18.39
N GLU A 193 -10.03 -6.01 19.04
CA GLU A 193 -9.88 -4.68 19.66
C GLU A 193 -8.83 -4.63 20.78
N ASP A 194 -8.58 -5.73 21.47
CA ASP A 194 -7.64 -5.90 22.58
C ASP A 194 -6.26 -6.41 22.14
N THR A 195 -5.93 -6.25 20.85
CA THR A 195 -4.68 -6.74 20.27
C THR A 195 -3.43 -6.20 20.98
N ALA A 196 -2.47 -7.09 21.25
CA ALA A 196 -1.15 -6.72 21.76
C ALA A 196 -0.28 -5.97 20.74
N PHE A 197 -0.75 -5.79 19.51
CA PHE A 197 -0.03 -5.03 18.48
C PHE A 197 -0.04 -3.53 18.74
N TYR A 198 -1.00 -3.05 19.51
CA TYR A 198 -1.11 -1.64 19.83
C TYR A 198 -0.03 -1.21 20.84
N ARG A 199 1.02 -0.57 20.32
CA ARG A 199 2.19 -0.09 21.09
C ARG A 199 2.66 1.25 20.52
N THR A 200 2.93 2.22 21.40
CA THR A 200 3.42 3.55 21.03
C THR A 200 4.91 3.77 21.34
N SER A 201 5.55 2.82 22.03
CA SER A 201 6.97 2.90 22.40
C SER A 201 7.67 1.53 22.35
N PHE A 202 8.99 1.57 22.17
CA PHE A 202 9.86 0.41 22.03
C PHE A 202 11.17 0.65 22.77
N GLU A 203 11.70 -0.39 23.41
CA GLU A 203 12.93 -0.28 24.20
C GLU A 203 14.16 0.00 23.34
N ASN A 204 14.22 -0.60 22.16
CA ASN A 204 15.35 -0.52 21.23
C ASN A 204 14.96 -1.06 19.83
N ASP A 205 15.92 -1.03 18.90
CA ASP A 205 15.72 -1.52 17.52
C ASP A 205 15.35 -3.01 17.45
N LYS A 206 15.83 -3.83 18.39
CA LYS A 206 15.55 -5.27 18.40
C LYS A 206 14.09 -5.53 18.78
N ASP A 207 13.59 -4.84 19.81
CA ASP A 207 12.18 -4.89 20.21
C ASP A 207 11.25 -4.40 19.08
N PHE A 208 11.59 -3.26 18.46
CA PHE A 208 10.82 -2.76 17.33
C PHE A 208 10.83 -3.73 16.14
N LYS A 209 11.98 -4.30 15.79
CA LYS A 209 12.05 -5.31 14.73
C LYS A 209 11.19 -6.54 15.07
N GLN A 210 11.24 -7.02 16.31
CA GLN A 210 10.43 -8.16 16.74
C GLN A 210 8.92 -7.89 16.54
N GLN A 211 8.46 -6.67 16.83
CA GLN A 211 7.08 -6.26 16.55
C GLN A 211 6.75 -6.41 15.05
N LEU A 212 7.62 -5.92 14.17
CA LEU A 212 7.42 -6.01 12.71
C LEU A 212 7.42 -7.46 12.22
N ASP A 213 8.32 -8.29 12.74
CA ASP A 213 8.39 -9.72 12.42
C ASP A 213 7.06 -10.42 12.77
N ILE A 214 6.53 -10.18 13.97
CA ILE A 214 5.25 -10.77 14.42
C ILE A 214 4.08 -10.31 13.54
N ILE A 215 4.00 -9.00 13.22
CA ILE A 215 2.96 -8.46 12.33
C ILE A 215 3.04 -9.14 10.96
N TYR A 216 4.24 -9.24 10.38
CA TYR A 216 4.45 -9.82 9.06
C TYR A 216 4.11 -11.32 9.03
N ASP A 217 4.44 -12.06 10.08
CA ASP A 217 4.13 -13.49 10.19
C ASP A 217 2.63 -13.76 10.35
N HIS A 218 1.92 -12.93 11.13
CA HIS A 218 0.45 -13.03 11.27
C HIS A 218 -0.33 -12.57 10.03
N ALA A 219 0.26 -11.73 9.18
CA ALA A 219 -0.44 -11.18 8.03
C ALA A 219 -0.72 -12.24 6.94
N SER A 220 -1.98 -12.32 6.51
CA SER A 220 -2.41 -13.11 5.35
C SER A 220 -2.19 -12.37 4.03
N VAL A 221 -2.25 -11.02 4.05
CA VAL A 221 -1.91 -10.15 2.93
C VAL A 221 -0.71 -9.30 3.30
N LYS A 222 0.34 -9.38 2.48
CA LYS A 222 1.61 -8.71 2.74
C LYS A 222 2.44 -8.53 1.47
N THR A 223 3.39 -7.61 1.54
CA THR A 223 4.38 -7.43 0.48
C THR A 223 5.17 -8.72 0.32
N ARG A 224 5.27 -9.23 -0.91
CA ARG A 224 6.10 -10.40 -1.24
C ARG A 224 7.55 -9.97 -1.36
N ILE A 225 8.41 -10.56 -0.54
CA ILE A 225 9.85 -10.27 -0.43
C ILE A 225 10.64 -11.31 -1.20
#